data_AF-A0A953V337-F1
#
_entry.id   AF-A0A953V337-F1
#
_cell.length_a   1.000
_cell.length_b   1.000
_cell.length_c   1.000
_cell.angle_alpha   90.00
_cell.angle_beta   90.00
_cell.angle_gamma   90.00
#
_symmetry.space_group_name_H-M   'P 1'
#
loop_
_entity.id
_entity.type
_entity.pdbx_description
1 polymer ?
#
loop_
_entity_poly.entity_id
_entity_poly.type
_entity_poly.pdbx_seq_one_letter_code
_entity_poly.pdbx_strand_id
1 'polypeptide(L)'
;MRCAWVVVVLGLVPAPSFAGIEINSKRGEQVFLTQGCPTCHTVRGGEQKAAPNIVRRLDRNYTAAAMASEFWNHAPQMWEAAKKNPSLKPELSESDVADLFGFLYAVRFFENLGDAGRGKRVFTQNCVKCHALVGDGVPGNPVAEWASLVDPVDLLRRTWLHADDIVRALDSRREKWSRLDSQEMTDLLVYLQNLPATRSRELHFELPTGEKGAELISAKGCVDCHKGSLALEKRLGKLTLTEVATAMWNHAPKITSRMPRMTVEEMREIISYAWSQQFFSPLGDERRGRRVFQAKCSSCHEGSGTARRIRPRSTPYSALTMVSAVWRHDWRMIELAAQKGQSWPTLTASQMADLAAYLGSLR
;
A
#
# COMPACT_ATOMS: atom_id res chain seq x y z
N MET A 1 13.31 -20.94 58.23
CA MET A 1 13.61 -20.29 56.94
C MET A 1 12.47 -20.61 55.98
N ARG A 2 11.64 -19.62 55.61
CA ARG A 2 10.57 -19.77 54.61
C ARG A 2 10.94 -18.93 53.39
N CYS A 3 11.27 -19.57 52.27
CA CYS A 3 11.53 -18.89 51.00
C CYS A 3 10.19 -18.53 50.34
N ALA A 4 9.91 -17.24 50.22
CA ALA A 4 8.80 -16.72 49.44
C ALA A 4 9.22 -16.67 47.96
N TRP A 5 8.48 -17.36 47.10
CA TRP A 5 8.62 -17.26 45.65
C TRP A 5 7.84 -16.05 45.16
N VAL A 6 8.55 -15.04 44.66
CA VAL A 6 7.96 -13.90 43.95
C VAL A 6 7.68 -14.35 42.52
N VAL A 7 6.40 -14.54 42.19
CA VAL A 7 5.95 -14.74 40.82
C VAL A 7 5.91 -13.37 40.13
N VAL A 8 6.88 -13.11 39.25
CA VAL A 8 6.85 -11.95 38.36
C VAL A 8 5.89 -12.27 37.22
N VAL A 9 4.66 -11.76 37.32
CA VAL A 9 3.72 -11.75 36.19
C VAL A 9 4.21 -10.67 35.22
N LEU A 10 4.90 -11.07 34.16
CA LEU A 10 5.09 -10.22 32.99
C LEU A 10 3.72 -9.99 32.36
N GLY A 11 3.10 -8.85 32.67
CA GLY A 11 1.92 -8.40 31.96
C GLY A 11 2.26 -8.22 30.49
N LEU A 12 1.59 -8.98 29.60
CA LEU A 12 1.53 -8.64 28.19
C LEU A 12 0.91 -7.24 28.10
N VAL A 13 1.73 -6.26 27.72
CA VAL A 13 1.21 -4.95 27.32
C VAL A 13 0.40 -5.20 26.04
N PRO A 14 -0.93 -4.97 26.04
CA PRO A 14 -1.70 -5.07 24.80
C PRO A 14 -1.08 -4.11 23.79
N ALA A 15 -0.77 -4.61 22.59
CA ALA A 15 -0.40 -3.75 21.50
C ALA A 15 -1.48 -2.67 21.36
N PRO A 16 -1.12 -1.39 21.15
CA PRO A 16 -2.13 -0.35 20.96
C PRO A 16 -3.09 -0.78 19.86
N SER A 17 -4.36 -0.98 20.21
CA SER A 17 -5.43 -1.14 19.23
C SER A 17 -5.60 0.21 18.55
N PHE A 18 -5.05 0.32 17.34
CA PHE A 18 -5.21 1.49 16.50
C PHE A 18 -6.66 1.52 16.00
N ALA A 19 -7.35 2.66 16.20
CA ALA A 19 -8.70 2.84 15.70
C ALA A 19 -8.77 2.50 14.20
N GLY A 20 -9.56 1.47 13.87
CA GLY A 20 -9.57 0.78 12.59
C GLY A 20 -9.97 1.64 11.40
N ILE A 21 -8.98 2.07 10.63
CA ILE A 21 -9.19 2.65 9.30
C ILE A 21 -9.07 1.51 8.28
N GLU A 22 -10.19 1.18 7.64
CA GLU A 22 -10.25 0.25 6.52
C GLU A 22 -9.86 0.96 5.22
N ILE A 23 -9.23 0.24 4.28
CA ILE A 23 -8.87 0.76 2.96
C ILE A 23 -9.78 0.13 1.90
N ASN A 24 -10.63 0.94 1.28
CA ASN A 24 -11.52 0.48 0.22
C ASN A 24 -11.34 1.31 -1.06
N SER A 25 -10.95 0.67 -2.17
CA SER A 25 -10.72 1.39 -3.43
C SER A 25 -11.99 1.94 -4.06
N LYS A 26 -13.15 1.32 -3.85
CA LYS A 26 -14.43 1.82 -4.37
C LYS A 26 -14.84 3.10 -3.64
N ARG A 27 -14.73 3.13 -2.30
CA ARG A 27 -14.90 4.37 -1.53
C ARG A 27 -13.87 5.41 -1.93
N GLY A 28 -12.62 5.01 -2.13
CA GLY A 28 -11.56 5.92 -2.58
C GLY A 28 -11.81 6.52 -3.96
N GLU A 29 -12.39 5.75 -4.89
CA GLU A 29 -12.84 6.27 -6.17
C GLU A 29 -13.95 7.31 -5.99
N GLN A 30 -14.91 7.06 -5.11
CA GLN A 30 -15.95 8.03 -4.79
C GLN A 30 -15.36 9.29 -4.16
N VAL A 31 -14.40 9.18 -3.25
CA VAL A 31 -13.67 10.34 -2.71
C VAL A 31 -12.98 11.08 -3.85
N PHE A 32 -12.27 10.38 -4.74
CA PHE A 32 -11.62 11.01 -5.89
C PHE A 32 -12.63 11.80 -6.73
N LEU A 33 -13.75 11.18 -7.11
CA LEU A 33 -14.79 11.80 -7.94
C LEU A 33 -15.47 13.01 -7.26
N THR A 34 -15.87 12.85 -6.00
CA THR A 34 -16.68 13.83 -5.27
C THR A 34 -15.87 15.00 -4.72
N GLN A 35 -14.58 14.81 -4.44
CA GLN A 35 -13.68 15.85 -3.94
C GLN A 35 -13.07 16.70 -5.06
N GLY A 36 -13.59 16.61 -6.29
CA GLY A 36 -13.21 17.47 -7.41
C GLY A 36 -11.85 17.15 -8.03
N CYS A 37 -11.16 16.09 -7.60
CA CYS A 37 -9.89 15.64 -8.15
C CYS A 37 -9.89 15.45 -9.69
N PRO A 38 -10.95 14.93 -10.36
CA PRO A 38 -10.96 14.69 -11.79
C PRO A 38 -10.97 15.99 -12.60
N THR A 39 -11.27 17.13 -11.98
CA THR A 39 -11.24 18.44 -12.66
C THR A 39 -9.85 18.75 -13.21
N CYS A 40 -8.80 18.34 -12.49
CA CYS A 40 -7.43 18.57 -12.89
C CYS A 40 -6.66 17.28 -13.20
N HIS A 41 -6.93 16.19 -12.47
CA HIS A 41 -6.18 14.95 -12.60
C HIS A 41 -6.87 13.92 -13.49
N THR A 42 -6.06 13.17 -14.23
CA THR A 42 -6.47 11.89 -14.82
C THR A 42 -5.90 10.73 -14.01
N VAL A 43 -6.57 9.58 -14.11
CA VAL A 43 -6.25 8.37 -13.35
C VAL A 43 -5.99 7.23 -14.31
N ARG A 44 -7.01 6.86 -15.10
CA ARG A 44 -6.93 5.88 -16.19
C ARG A 44 -7.01 6.58 -17.55
N GLY A 45 -6.53 5.91 -18.61
CA GLY A 45 -6.51 6.39 -20.00
C GLY A 45 -7.55 7.47 -20.31
N GLY A 46 -7.08 8.63 -20.74
CA GLY A 46 -7.87 9.82 -21.00
C GLY A 46 -6.96 10.97 -21.40
N GLU A 47 -7.53 12.05 -21.95
CA GLU A 47 -6.75 13.21 -22.39
C GLU A 47 -6.01 13.87 -21.22
N GLN A 48 -4.76 14.28 -21.46
CA GLN A 48 -3.95 15.00 -20.49
C GLN A 48 -4.69 16.27 -20.06
N LYS A 49 -5.05 16.35 -18.78
CA LYS A 49 -5.68 17.53 -18.18
C LYS A 49 -4.62 18.52 -17.67
N ALA A 50 -5.09 19.62 -17.08
CA ALA A 50 -4.25 20.68 -16.53
C ALA A 50 -3.22 20.20 -15.48
N ALA A 51 -3.48 19.08 -14.81
CA ALA A 51 -2.52 18.45 -13.90
C ALA A 51 -2.04 17.08 -14.44
N PRO A 52 -0.86 16.60 -14.00
CA PRO A 52 -0.36 15.28 -14.35
C PRO A 52 -1.35 14.17 -14.00
N ASN A 53 -1.26 13.07 -14.73
CA ASN A 53 -1.87 11.81 -14.30
C ASN A 53 -1.36 11.49 -12.89
N ILE A 54 -2.29 11.37 -11.94
CA ILE A 54 -1.98 11.32 -10.51
C ILE A 54 -1.27 10.01 -10.11
N VAL A 55 -1.40 8.95 -10.92
CA VAL A 55 -0.78 7.65 -10.67
C VAL A 55 0.58 7.46 -11.37
N ARG A 56 0.96 8.34 -12.31
CA ARG A 56 2.24 8.24 -13.05
C ARG A 56 3.46 8.81 -12.29
N ARG A 57 3.27 9.74 -11.34
CA ARG A 57 4.38 10.41 -10.63
C ARG A 57 4.88 9.70 -9.38
N LEU A 58 4.13 8.72 -8.89
CA LEU A 58 4.52 7.93 -7.74
C LEU A 58 5.51 6.88 -8.27
N ASP A 59 6.76 6.91 -7.83
CA ASP A 59 7.81 5.99 -8.28
C ASP A 59 7.56 4.54 -7.80
N ARG A 60 8.60 3.69 -7.80
CA ARG A 60 8.53 2.32 -7.25
C ARG A 60 8.30 2.29 -5.73
N ASN A 61 8.30 3.42 -5.03
CA ASN A 61 8.12 3.54 -3.58
C ASN A 61 6.75 4.13 -3.23
N TYR A 62 5.65 3.53 -3.72
CA TYR A 62 4.30 3.99 -3.39
C TYR A 62 3.89 3.62 -1.96
N THR A 63 4.42 4.38 -1.02
CA THR A 63 4.12 4.29 0.42
C THR A 63 3.20 5.44 0.83
N ALA A 64 2.51 5.28 1.97
CA ALA A 64 1.69 6.35 2.54
C ALA A 64 2.48 7.66 2.74
N ALA A 65 3.73 7.55 3.19
CA ALA A 65 4.62 8.70 3.40
C ALA A 65 5.06 9.36 2.08
N ALA A 66 5.27 8.58 1.01
CA ALA A 66 5.53 9.12 -0.32
C ALA A 66 4.31 9.85 -0.89
N MET A 67 3.12 9.26 -0.77
CA MET A 67 1.88 9.93 -1.16
C MET A 67 1.69 11.21 -0.34
N ALA A 68 1.87 11.16 0.97
CA ALA A 68 1.73 12.34 1.82
C ALA A 68 2.75 13.44 1.49
N SER A 69 4.00 13.06 1.17
CA SER A 69 5.04 13.95 0.69
C SER A 69 4.64 14.64 -0.62
N GLU A 70 4.12 13.90 -1.60
CA GLU A 70 3.64 14.48 -2.86
C GLU A 70 2.45 15.44 -2.63
N PHE A 71 1.45 15.04 -1.85
CA PHE A 71 0.30 15.90 -1.52
C PHE A 71 0.75 17.17 -0.79
N TRP A 72 1.64 17.04 0.20
CA TRP A 72 2.17 18.18 0.94
C TRP A 72 2.95 19.14 0.03
N ASN A 73 3.85 18.61 -0.80
CA ASN A 73 4.68 19.42 -1.70
C ASN A 73 3.86 20.04 -2.84
N HIS A 74 2.77 19.39 -3.25
CA HIS A 74 1.86 19.86 -4.30
C HIS A 74 0.73 20.77 -3.77
N ALA A 75 0.57 20.85 -2.44
CA ALA A 75 -0.51 21.62 -1.82
C ALA A 75 -0.55 23.08 -2.31
N PRO A 76 0.56 23.86 -2.36
CA PRO A 76 0.50 25.24 -2.83
C PRO A 76 -0.09 25.39 -4.24
N GLN A 77 0.28 24.52 -5.17
CA GLN A 77 -0.23 24.59 -6.55
C GLN A 77 -1.71 24.20 -6.62
N MET A 78 -2.11 23.16 -5.89
CA MET A 78 -3.52 22.76 -5.84
C MET A 78 -4.39 23.84 -5.20
N TRP A 79 -3.88 24.53 -4.17
CA TRP A 79 -4.59 25.61 -3.53
C TRP A 79 -4.70 26.88 -4.38
N GLU A 80 -3.66 27.24 -5.12
CA GLU A 80 -3.75 28.34 -6.09
C GLU A 80 -4.76 28.03 -7.21
N ALA A 81 -4.91 26.75 -7.60
CA ALA A 81 -5.97 26.33 -8.51
C ALA A 81 -7.36 26.41 -7.84
N ALA A 82 -7.49 25.97 -6.58
CA ALA A 82 -8.72 26.05 -5.80
C ALA A 82 -9.20 27.49 -5.57
N LYS A 83 -8.29 28.45 -5.37
CA LYS A 83 -8.65 29.88 -5.29
C LYS A 83 -9.35 30.39 -6.55
N LYS A 84 -8.94 29.88 -7.72
CA LYS A 84 -9.54 30.24 -9.02
C LYS A 84 -10.85 29.50 -9.29
N ASN A 85 -11.11 28.41 -8.57
CA ASN A 85 -12.36 27.67 -8.63
C ASN A 85 -12.78 27.22 -7.23
N PRO A 86 -13.52 28.07 -6.48
CA PRO A 86 -13.89 27.80 -5.09
C PRO A 86 -14.69 26.52 -4.84
N SER A 87 -15.24 25.90 -5.89
CA SER A 87 -15.86 24.57 -5.82
C SER A 87 -14.86 23.42 -5.63
N LEU A 88 -13.55 23.67 -5.82
CA LEU A 88 -12.45 22.71 -5.66
C LEU A 88 -11.75 22.85 -4.31
N LYS A 89 -12.50 22.71 -3.22
CA LYS A 89 -11.93 22.73 -1.86
C LYS A 89 -12.15 21.36 -1.19
N PRO A 90 -11.29 20.37 -1.47
CA PRO A 90 -11.48 19.04 -0.93
C PRO A 90 -11.29 19.06 0.59
N GLU A 91 -12.21 18.43 1.31
CA GLU A 91 -12.12 18.22 2.75
C GLU A 91 -11.91 16.74 3.01
N LEU A 92 -10.65 16.35 3.18
CA LEU A 92 -10.27 14.94 3.35
C LEU A 92 -10.12 14.61 4.84
N SER A 93 -10.93 13.70 5.36
CA SER A 93 -10.68 13.02 6.64
C SER A 93 -9.53 12.00 6.53
N GLU A 94 -9.02 11.50 7.66
CA GLU A 94 -7.99 10.46 7.63
C GLU A 94 -8.48 9.15 6.97
N SER A 95 -9.79 8.86 7.08
CA SER A 95 -10.42 7.73 6.37
C SER A 95 -10.50 7.98 4.87
N ASP A 96 -10.87 9.20 4.45
CA ASP A 96 -10.92 9.56 3.02
C ASP A 96 -9.53 9.45 2.38
N VAL A 97 -8.48 9.86 3.08
CA VAL A 97 -7.10 9.71 2.61
C VAL A 97 -6.68 8.24 2.52
N ALA A 98 -7.11 7.40 3.47
CA ALA A 98 -6.82 5.97 3.41
C ALA A 98 -7.53 5.27 2.25
N ASP A 99 -8.80 5.58 2.05
CA ASP A 99 -9.59 5.08 0.92
C ASP A 99 -9.00 5.59 -0.41
N LEU A 100 -8.62 6.88 -0.52
CA LEU A 100 -7.91 7.43 -1.67
C LEU A 100 -6.58 6.73 -1.93
N PHE A 101 -5.81 6.44 -0.88
CA PHE A 101 -4.60 5.63 -1.03
C PHE A 101 -4.95 4.29 -1.67
N GLY A 102 -5.96 3.59 -1.14
CA GLY A 102 -6.44 2.31 -1.66
C GLY A 102 -6.86 2.37 -3.12
N PHE A 103 -7.58 3.42 -3.51
CA PHE A 103 -7.99 3.65 -4.89
C PHE A 103 -6.81 3.89 -5.82
N LEU A 104 -5.93 4.84 -5.49
CA LEU A 104 -4.76 5.15 -6.30
C LEU A 104 -3.81 3.95 -6.37
N TYR A 105 -3.71 3.17 -5.30
CA TYR A 105 -2.98 1.90 -5.27
C TYR A 105 -3.60 0.89 -6.25
N ALA A 106 -4.91 0.65 -6.14
CA ALA A 106 -5.63 -0.29 -7.00
C ALA A 106 -5.51 0.12 -8.47
N VAL A 107 -5.67 1.40 -8.77
CA VAL A 107 -5.44 1.93 -10.12
C VAL A 107 -4.06 1.54 -10.59
N ARG A 108 -2.98 1.81 -9.84
CA ARG A 108 -1.63 1.43 -10.27
C ARG A 108 -1.46 -0.07 -10.50
N PHE A 109 -2.09 -0.90 -9.69
CA PHE A 109 -2.07 -2.34 -9.89
C PHE A 109 -2.74 -2.75 -11.21
N PHE A 110 -3.85 -2.11 -11.55
CA PHE A 110 -4.63 -2.38 -12.76
C PHE A 110 -4.28 -1.48 -13.96
N GLU A 111 -3.31 -0.59 -13.81
CA GLU A 111 -2.78 0.21 -14.90
C GLU A 111 -1.90 -0.65 -15.79
N ASN A 112 -1.96 -0.41 -17.10
CA ASN A 112 -1.14 -1.10 -18.09
C ASN A 112 0.30 -0.54 -18.09
N LEU A 113 1.01 -0.62 -16.96
CA LEU A 113 2.44 -0.31 -16.87
C LEU A 113 3.32 -1.44 -17.44
N GLY A 114 2.72 -2.62 -17.64
CA GLY A 114 3.33 -3.76 -18.31
C GLY A 114 3.09 -3.76 -19.83
N ASP A 115 3.84 -4.60 -20.52
CA ASP A 115 3.73 -4.84 -21.96
C ASP A 115 3.09 -6.21 -22.21
N ALA A 116 1.90 -6.22 -22.80
CA ALA A 116 1.17 -7.45 -23.11
C ALA A 116 1.94 -8.38 -24.05
N GLY A 117 2.77 -7.84 -24.94
CA GLY A 117 3.63 -8.62 -25.84
C GLY A 117 4.77 -9.32 -25.11
N ARG A 118 5.39 -8.66 -24.11
CA ARG A 118 6.33 -9.30 -23.18
C ARG A 118 5.63 -10.32 -22.30
N GLY A 119 4.45 -9.99 -21.77
CA GLY A 119 3.64 -10.88 -20.94
C GLY A 119 3.24 -12.17 -21.66
N LYS A 120 2.89 -12.07 -22.94
CA LYS A 120 2.64 -13.25 -23.79
C LYS A 120 3.87 -14.16 -23.85
N ARG A 121 5.08 -13.60 -24.00
CA ARG A 121 6.32 -14.40 -24.00
C ARG A 121 6.56 -15.07 -22.66
N VAL A 122 6.37 -14.36 -21.55
CA VAL A 122 6.46 -14.92 -20.20
C VAL A 122 5.47 -16.09 -20.04
N PHE A 123 4.21 -15.92 -20.45
CA PHE A 123 3.21 -16.99 -20.40
C PHE A 123 3.59 -18.20 -21.24
N THR A 124 4.01 -17.99 -22.49
CA THR A 124 4.44 -19.06 -23.40
C THR A 124 5.65 -19.83 -22.87
N GLN A 125 6.59 -19.16 -22.21
CA GLN A 125 7.80 -19.81 -21.69
C GLN A 125 7.53 -20.58 -20.40
N ASN A 126 6.66 -20.07 -19.54
CA ASN A 126 6.57 -20.52 -18.14
C ASN A 126 5.25 -21.21 -17.77
N CYS A 127 4.16 -20.92 -18.48
CA CYS A 127 2.81 -21.32 -18.06
C CYS A 127 2.12 -22.26 -19.06
N VAL A 128 2.39 -22.12 -20.35
CA VAL A 128 1.62 -22.78 -21.43
C VAL A 128 1.69 -24.31 -21.41
N LYS A 129 2.74 -24.89 -20.82
CA LYS A 129 2.88 -26.35 -20.67
C LYS A 129 1.82 -26.96 -19.76
N CYS A 130 1.23 -26.14 -18.89
CA CYS A 130 0.22 -26.56 -17.91
C CYS A 130 -1.10 -25.83 -18.09
N HIS A 131 -1.11 -24.60 -18.61
CA HIS A 131 -2.31 -23.80 -18.74
C HIS A 131 -2.55 -23.35 -20.18
N ALA A 132 -3.74 -23.66 -20.70
CA ALA A 132 -4.21 -23.13 -21.97
C ALA A 132 -4.84 -21.75 -21.75
N LEU A 133 -5.00 -20.96 -22.82
CA LEU A 133 -5.76 -19.71 -22.72
C LEU A 133 -7.27 -19.98 -22.61
N VAL A 134 -7.75 -20.94 -23.39
CA VAL A 134 -9.15 -21.38 -23.48
C VAL A 134 -9.16 -22.89 -23.74
N GLY A 135 -10.17 -23.59 -23.23
CA GLY A 135 -10.38 -25.02 -23.46
C GLY A 135 -9.41 -25.91 -22.68
N ASP A 136 -9.53 -27.21 -22.93
CA ASP A 136 -8.82 -28.25 -22.18
C ASP A 136 -7.61 -28.79 -22.96
N GLY A 137 -6.99 -29.86 -22.44
CA GLY A 137 -5.89 -30.57 -23.11
C GLY A 137 -4.51 -30.30 -22.51
N VAL A 138 -4.46 -29.51 -21.44
CA VAL A 138 -3.29 -29.39 -20.56
C VAL A 138 -3.70 -29.64 -19.10
N PRO A 139 -2.76 -30.01 -18.22
CA PRO A 139 -3.08 -30.44 -16.86
C PRO A 139 -3.81 -29.44 -15.95
N GLY A 140 -3.67 -28.13 -16.19
CA GLY A 140 -4.28 -27.08 -15.39
C GLY A 140 -5.41 -26.36 -16.11
N ASN A 141 -6.35 -25.81 -15.34
CA ASN A 141 -7.50 -25.10 -15.90
C ASN A 141 -7.08 -23.94 -16.81
N PRO A 142 -7.82 -23.67 -17.88
CA PRO A 142 -7.52 -22.57 -18.79
C PRO A 142 -7.63 -21.21 -18.11
N VAL A 143 -6.83 -20.25 -18.58
CA VAL A 143 -6.80 -18.87 -18.07
C VAL A 143 -8.17 -18.21 -18.10
N ALA A 144 -8.99 -18.49 -19.12
CA ALA A 144 -10.35 -17.97 -19.22
C ALA A 144 -11.23 -18.29 -18.00
N GLU A 145 -10.94 -19.36 -17.26
CA GLU A 145 -11.70 -19.76 -16.06
C GLU A 145 -11.14 -19.17 -14.75
N TRP A 146 -10.03 -18.43 -14.82
CA TRP A 146 -9.41 -17.86 -13.63
C TRP A 146 -10.22 -16.66 -13.13
N ALA A 147 -11.22 -16.94 -12.29
CA ALA A 147 -12.02 -15.91 -11.61
C ALA A 147 -11.14 -14.94 -10.79
N SER A 148 -9.98 -15.39 -10.31
CA SER A 148 -9.06 -14.58 -9.52
C SER A 148 -8.36 -13.47 -10.30
N LEU A 149 -8.36 -13.47 -11.64
CA LEU A 149 -7.67 -12.44 -12.43
C LEU A 149 -8.21 -11.01 -12.22
N VAL A 150 -9.42 -10.90 -11.67
CA VAL A 150 -10.05 -9.62 -11.35
C VAL A 150 -9.74 -9.11 -9.94
N ASP A 151 -9.17 -9.94 -9.08
CA ASP A 151 -8.83 -9.59 -7.70
C ASP A 151 -7.36 -9.96 -7.42
N PRO A 152 -6.44 -8.98 -7.26
CA PRO A 152 -5.03 -9.23 -7.05
C PRO A 152 -4.73 -10.10 -5.84
N VAL A 153 -5.49 -9.92 -4.76
CA VAL A 153 -5.23 -10.63 -3.50
C VAL A 153 -5.72 -12.07 -3.64
N ASP A 154 -6.85 -12.30 -4.32
CA ASP A 154 -7.26 -13.66 -4.65
C ASP A 154 -6.31 -14.33 -5.65
N LEU A 155 -5.81 -13.60 -6.65
CA LEU A 155 -4.82 -14.13 -7.59
C LEU A 155 -3.56 -14.58 -6.86
N LEU A 156 -3.02 -13.70 -6.01
CA LEU A 156 -1.86 -14.00 -5.17
C LEU A 156 -2.10 -15.23 -4.30
N ARG A 157 -3.24 -15.29 -3.61
CA ARG A 157 -3.62 -16.42 -2.76
C ARG A 157 -3.76 -17.71 -3.58
N ARG A 158 -4.41 -17.69 -4.74
CA ARG A 158 -4.58 -18.88 -5.57
C ARG A 158 -3.24 -19.38 -6.10
N THR A 159 -2.39 -18.49 -6.60
CA THR A 159 -1.04 -18.83 -7.04
C THR A 159 -0.22 -19.42 -5.89
N TRP A 160 -0.31 -18.83 -4.69
CA TRP A 160 0.31 -19.37 -3.48
C TRP A 160 -0.20 -20.78 -3.19
N LEU A 161 -1.51 -21.00 -3.08
CA LEU A 161 -2.05 -22.32 -2.75
C LEU A 161 -1.77 -23.37 -3.83
N HIS A 162 -1.63 -22.95 -5.09
CA HIS A 162 -1.32 -23.83 -6.22
C HIS A 162 0.18 -24.19 -6.31
N ALA A 163 1.08 -23.47 -5.63
CA ALA A 163 2.51 -23.65 -5.84
C ALA A 163 3.02 -25.05 -5.43
N ASP A 164 2.39 -25.71 -4.46
CA ASP A 164 2.72 -27.07 -4.03
C ASP A 164 2.43 -28.07 -5.16
N ASP A 165 1.35 -27.87 -5.92
CA ASP A 165 1.01 -28.70 -7.07
C ASP A 165 1.98 -28.46 -8.22
N ILE A 166 2.36 -27.19 -8.45
CA ILE A 166 3.35 -26.83 -9.47
C ILE A 166 4.70 -27.46 -9.14
N VAL A 167 5.18 -27.35 -7.90
CA VAL A 167 6.45 -27.97 -7.46
C VAL A 167 6.43 -29.48 -7.73
N ARG A 168 5.39 -30.18 -7.28
CA ARG A 168 5.25 -31.63 -7.53
C ARG A 168 5.21 -31.97 -9.02
N ALA A 169 4.48 -31.20 -9.82
CA ALA A 169 4.38 -31.41 -11.25
C ALA A 169 5.75 -31.22 -11.94
N LEU A 170 6.49 -30.18 -11.59
CA LEU A 170 7.82 -29.91 -12.14
C LEU A 170 8.83 -30.99 -11.72
N ASP A 171 8.83 -31.40 -10.45
CA ASP A 171 9.69 -32.48 -9.94
C ASP A 171 9.44 -33.79 -10.69
N SER A 172 8.17 -34.15 -10.91
CA SER A 172 7.78 -35.37 -11.64
C SER A 172 8.29 -35.38 -13.09
N ARG A 173 8.48 -34.18 -13.69
CA ARG A 173 8.97 -33.98 -15.05
C ARG A 173 10.46 -33.64 -15.10
N ARG A 174 11.15 -33.58 -13.96
CA ARG A 174 12.54 -33.11 -13.82
C ARG A 174 12.76 -31.72 -14.43
N GLU A 175 11.73 -30.88 -14.37
CA GLU A 175 11.80 -29.49 -14.80
C GLU A 175 12.14 -28.58 -13.63
N LYS A 176 12.72 -27.41 -13.92
CA LYS A 176 13.12 -26.43 -12.90
C LYS A 176 12.03 -25.39 -12.71
N TRP A 177 11.89 -24.89 -11.49
CA TRP A 177 11.06 -23.73 -11.19
C TRP A 177 11.55 -22.49 -11.95
N SER A 178 10.66 -21.91 -12.77
CA SER A 178 10.93 -20.65 -13.45
C SER A 178 10.86 -19.49 -12.46
N ARG A 179 11.96 -18.76 -12.29
CA ARG A 179 11.94 -17.50 -11.55
C ARG A 179 11.38 -16.39 -12.44
N LEU A 180 10.60 -15.49 -11.84
CA LEU A 180 10.09 -14.29 -12.50
C LEU A 180 10.66 -13.06 -11.80
N ASP A 181 10.93 -11.98 -12.51
CA ASP A 181 11.12 -10.66 -11.92
C ASP A 181 9.79 -9.89 -11.82
N SER A 182 9.81 -8.72 -11.18
CA SER A 182 8.60 -7.93 -10.96
C SER A 182 8.05 -7.31 -12.25
N GLN A 183 8.90 -7.06 -13.25
CA GLN A 183 8.46 -6.59 -14.56
C GLN A 183 7.81 -7.72 -15.34
N GLU A 184 8.39 -8.93 -15.33
CA GLU A 184 7.81 -10.11 -15.96
C GLU A 184 6.44 -10.46 -15.37
N MET A 185 6.30 -10.39 -14.04
CA MET A 185 5.01 -10.60 -13.36
C MET A 185 3.99 -9.52 -13.75
N THR A 186 4.42 -8.26 -13.85
CA THR A 186 3.55 -7.15 -14.27
C THR A 186 3.12 -7.29 -15.73
N ASP A 187 4.06 -7.61 -16.63
CA ASP A 187 3.80 -7.86 -18.05
C ASP A 187 2.86 -9.05 -18.23
N LEU A 188 3.08 -10.15 -17.49
CA LEU A 188 2.24 -11.34 -17.48
C LEU A 188 0.80 -10.98 -17.05
N LEU A 189 0.65 -10.24 -15.95
CA LEU A 189 -0.66 -9.80 -15.48
C LEU A 189 -1.40 -8.98 -16.54
N VAL A 190 -0.72 -7.99 -17.14
CA VAL A 190 -1.29 -7.15 -18.21
C VAL A 190 -1.73 -8.03 -19.39
N TYR A 191 -0.91 -8.98 -19.81
CA TYR A 191 -1.29 -9.91 -20.89
C TYR A 191 -2.56 -10.70 -20.54
N LEU A 192 -2.61 -11.32 -19.36
CA LEU A 192 -3.72 -12.18 -18.96
C LEU A 192 -5.01 -11.40 -18.74
N GLN A 193 -4.95 -10.19 -18.19
CA GLN A 193 -6.12 -9.34 -17.99
C GLN A 193 -6.69 -8.81 -19.30
N ASN A 194 -5.84 -8.55 -20.31
CA ASN A 194 -6.26 -8.03 -21.62
C ASN A 194 -6.75 -9.12 -22.60
N LEU A 195 -6.83 -10.39 -22.19
CA LEU A 195 -7.40 -11.45 -23.03
C LEU A 195 -8.91 -11.20 -23.29
N PRO A 196 -9.46 -11.65 -24.43
CA PRO A 196 -10.88 -11.47 -24.75
C PRO A 196 -11.84 -11.97 -23.67
N ALA A 197 -11.50 -13.06 -22.97
CA ALA A 197 -12.34 -13.68 -21.94
C ALA A 197 -12.35 -12.93 -20.60
N THR A 198 -11.41 -11.99 -20.39
CA THR A 198 -11.15 -11.34 -19.09
C THR A 198 -11.25 -9.82 -19.15
N ARG A 199 -10.94 -9.21 -20.30
CA ARG A 199 -10.80 -7.75 -20.47
C ARG A 199 -12.03 -6.91 -20.12
N SER A 200 -13.21 -7.53 -20.10
CA SER A 200 -14.49 -6.86 -19.81
C SER A 200 -15.00 -7.11 -18.39
N ARG A 201 -14.25 -7.85 -17.55
CA ARG A 201 -14.69 -8.18 -16.19
C ARG A 201 -14.42 -7.00 -15.24
N GLU A 202 -15.32 -6.81 -14.28
CA GLU A 202 -15.15 -5.79 -13.24
C GLU A 202 -13.98 -6.17 -12.33
N LEU A 203 -13.06 -5.22 -12.12
CA LEU A 203 -11.88 -5.38 -11.28
C LEU A 203 -12.21 -5.00 -9.83
N HIS A 204 -11.66 -5.75 -8.88
CA HIS A 204 -11.97 -5.64 -7.46
C HIS A 204 -10.70 -5.50 -6.62
N PHE A 205 -10.70 -4.59 -5.64
CA PHE A 205 -9.62 -4.49 -4.66
C PHE A 205 -10.14 -3.97 -3.31
N GLU A 206 -9.99 -4.77 -2.27
CA GLU A 206 -10.40 -4.41 -0.92
C GLU A 206 -9.42 -4.95 0.11
N LEU A 207 -9.17 -4.17 1.15
CA LEU A 207 -8.27 -4.50 2.25
C LEU A 207 -8.92 -4.11 3.58
N PRO A 208 -9.13 -5.06 4.52
CA PRO A 208 -9.63 -4.76 5.85
C PRO A 208 -8.60 -3.95 6.65
N THR A 209 -8.92 -3.59 7.90
CA THR A 209 -8.02 -2.85 8.80
C THR A 209 -6.69 -3.57 9.05
N GLY A 210 -6.64 -4.90 8.87
CA GLY A 210 -5.47 -5.72 9.17
C GLY A 210 -5.32 -6.03 10.67
N GLU A 211 -6.35 -5.77 11.48
CA GLU A 211 -6.34 -6.02 12.93
C GLU A 211 -5.99 -7.47 13.26
N LYS A 212 -6.42 -8.42 12.43
CA LYS A 212 -6.17 -9.85 12.64
C LYS A 212 -4.87 -10.34 12.00
N GLY A 213 -4.19 -9.50 11.22
CA GLY A 213 -3.05 -9.98 10.42
C GLY A 213 -1.86 -10.44 11.26
N ALA A 214 -1.55 -9.80 12.39
CA ALA A 214 -0.49 -10.27 13.29
C ALA A 214 -0.79 -11.66 13.86
N GLU A 215 -2.04 -11.85 14.33
CA GLU A 215 -2.52 -13.14 14.83
C GLU A 215 -2.47 -14.21 13.75
N LEU A 216 -2.93 -13.88 12.53
CA LEU A 216 -2.91 -14.79 11.39
C LEU A 216 -1.48 -15.17 10.97
N ILE A 217 -0.53 -14.23 10.94
CA ILE A 217 0.89 -14.51 10.67
C ILE A 217 1.43 -15.52 11.70
N SER A 218 1.05 -15.39 12.97
CA SER A 218 1.42 -16.36 14.00
C SER A 218 0.72 -17.70 13.83
N ALA A 219 -0.61 -17.70 13.70
CA ALA A 219 -1.45 -18.89 13.63
C ALA A 219 -1.18 -19.74 12.38
N LYS A 220 -0.76 -19.12 11.27
CA LYS A 220 -0.36 -19.81 10.04
C LYS A 220 1.11 -20.28 10.05
N GLY A 221 1.84 -20.09 11.14
CA GLY A 221 3.24 -20.50 11.29
C GLY A 221 4.25 -19.63 10.54
N CYS A 222 3.83 -18.51 9.94
CA CYS A 222 4.72 -17.62 9.21
C CYS A 222 5.84 -17.09 10.11
N VAL A 223 5.52 -16.83 11.39
CA VAL A 223 6.49 -16.36 12.39
C VAL A 223 7.64 -17.34 12.61
N ASP A 224 7.53 -18.62 12.27
CA ASP A 224 8.61 -19.59 12.50
C ASP A 224 9.89 -19.23 11.72
N CYS A 225 9.72 -18.67 10.52
CA CYS A 225 10.81 -18.20 9.66
C CYS A 225 10.88 -16.67 9.57
N HIS A 226 9.75 -15.96 9.64
CA HIS A 226 9.69 -14.51 9.45
C HIS A 226 9.80 -13.74 10.79
N LYS A 227 11.03 -13.68 11.33
CA LYS A 227 11.34 -12.95 12.58
C LYS A 227 12.32 -11.79 12.37
N GLY A 228 12.33 -10.82 13.28
CA GLY A 228 13.35 -9.78 13.34
C GLY A 228 13.36 -8.87 12.10
N SER A 229 14.44 -8.92 11.30
CA SER A 229 14.56 -8.17 10.03
C SER A 229 13.83 -8.85 8.86
N LEU A 230 13.45 -10.12 9.01
CA LEU A 230 12.71 -10.91 8.02
C LEU A 230 11.20 -10.92 8.26
N ALA A 231 10.73 -10.26 9.32
CA ALA A 231 9.32 -10.16 9.66
C ALA A 231 8.50 -9.61 8.49
N LEU A 232 7.34 -10.22 8.21
CA LEU A 232 6.57 -9.96 7.00
C LEU A 232 6.12 -8.51 6.90
N GLU A 233 5.74 -7.90 8.02
CA GLU A 233 5.34 -6.49 8.08
C GLU A 233 6.47 -5.52 7.68
N LYS A 234 7.73 -5.92 7.85
CA LYS A 234 8.89 -5.12 7.41
C LYS A 234 9.24 -5.36 5.95
N ARG A 235 8.96 -6.55 5.43
CA ARG A 235 9.34 -6.99 4.08
C ARG A 235 8.27 -6.66 3.05
N LEU A 236 7.01 -6.97 3.34
CA LEU A 236 5.89 -6.79 2.42
C LEU A 236 5.44 -5.33 2.33
N GLY A 237 5.57 -4.55 3.41
CA GLY A 237 5.15 -3.15 3.38
C GLY A 237 5.75 -2.40 2.19
N LYS A 238 7.04 -2.60 1.90
CA LYS A 238 7.77 -1.87 0.86
C LYS A 238 7.49 -2.31 -0.57
N LEU A 239 6.65 -3.33 -0.77
CA LEU A 239 6.45 -3.97 -2.05
C LEU A 239 5.07 -3.63 -2.63
N THR A 240 5.03 -3.47 -3.94
CA THR A 240 3.79 -3.51 -4.72
C THR A 240 3.16 -4.91 -4.70
N LEU A 241 1.87 -5.09 -5.00
CA LEU A 241 1.27 -6.45 -5.07
C LEU A 241 1.93 -7.35 -6.10
N THR A 242 2.37 -6.82 -7.24
CA THR A 242 3.10 -7.64 -8.23
C THR A 242 4.49 -8.01 -7.73
N GLU A 243 5.16 -7.16 -6.94
CA GLU A 243 6.39 -7.51 -6.25
C GLU A 243 6.17 -8.52 -5.11
N VAL A 244 5.06 -8.41 -4.36
CA VAL A 244 4.65 -9.44 -3.38
C VAL A 244 4.38 -10.76 -4.10
N ALA A 245 3.64 -10.75 -5.19
CA ALA A 245 3.37 -11.94 -6.01
C ALA A 245 4.65 -12.56 -6.55
N THR A 246 5.56 -11.73 -7.05
CA THR A 246 6.89 -12.16 -7.52
C THR A 246 7.71 -12.77 -6.38
N ALA A 247 7.72 -12.12 -5.21
CA ALA A 247 8.45 -12.60 -4.04
C ALA A 247 7.90 -13.94 -3.57
N MET A 248 6.57 -14.07 -3.47
CA MET A 248 5.89 -15.31 -3.06
C MET A 248 6.10 -16.43 -4.08
N TRP A 249 5.93 -16.16 -5.38
CA TRP A 249 6.21 -17.11 -6.46
C TRP A 249 7.65 -17.63 -6.39
N ASN A 250 8.63 -16.74 -6.27
CA ASN A 250 10.05 -17.11 -6.19
C ASN A 250 10.46 -17.74 -4.85
N HIS A 251 9.60 -17.65 -3.83
CA HIS A 251 9.81 -18.22 -2.50
C HIS A 251 9.20 -19.61 -2.39
N ALA A 252 8.12 -19.91 -3.12
CA ALA A 252 7.41 -21.19 -3.09
C ALA A 252 8.31 -22.45 -3.10
N PRO A 253 9.29 -22.62 -4.01
CA PRO A 253 10.13 -23.82 -4.03
C PRO A 253 11.10 -23.94 -2.84
N LYS A 254 11.23 -22.89 -2.02
CA LYS A 254 12.08 -22.89 -0.81
C LYS A 254 11.32 -23.35 0.43
N ILE A 255 10.00 -23.45 0.35
CA ILE A 255 9.16 -23.87 1.45
C ILE A 255 9.18 -25.39 1.47
N THR A 256 9.88 -25.96 2.45
CA THR A 256 10.01 -27.41 2.60
C THR A 256 8.84 -28.04 3.36
N SER A 257 8.05 -27.21 4.05
CA SER A 257 6.80 -27.61 4.69
C SER A 257 5.61 -27.42 3.74
N ARG A 258 4.48 -28.08 4.04
CA ARG A 258 3.23 -27.79 3.33
C ARG A 258 2.89 -26.31 3.46
N MET A 259 2.50 -25.66 2.36
CA MET A 259 2.12 -24.26 2.42
C MET A 259 0.90 -24.04 3.33
N PRO A 260 0.91 -23.01 4.18
CA PRO A 260 -0.23 -22.67 5.01
C PRO A 260 -1.45 -22.38 4.14
N ARG A 261 -2.56 -23.07 4.43
CA ARG A 261 -3.84 -22.80 3.79
C ARG A 261 -4.44 -21.52 4.36
N MET A 262 -4.92 -20.66 3.49
CA MET A 262 -5.63 -19.46 3.90
C MET A 262 -6.76 -19.07 2.95
N THR A 263 -7.80 -18.44 3.50
CA THR A 263 -8.89 -17.82 2.72
C THR A 263 -8.43 -16.49 2.11
N VAL A 264 -9.24 -15.90 1.24
CA VAL A 264 -8.93 -14.59 0.66
C VAL A 264 -9.02 -13.49 1.70
N GLU A 265 -9.94 -13.60 2.65
CA GLU A 265 -10.08 -12.68 3.78
C GLU A 265 -8.85 -12.76 4.69
N GLU A 266 -8.35 -13.96 4.98
CA GLU A 266 -7.12 -14.12 5.76
C GLU A 266 -5.89 -13.54 5.03
N MET A 267 -5.78 -13.76 3.71
CA MET A 267 -4.71 -13.14 2.91
C MET A 267 -4.81 -11.61 2.92
N ARG A 268 -6.03 -11.08 2.77
CA ARG A 268 -6.29 -9.63 2.85
C ARG A 268 -5.89 -9.08 4.22
N GLU A 269 -6.27 -9.72 5.32
CA GLU A 269 -5.85 -9.32 6.68
C GLU A 269 -4.32 -9.30 6.84
N ILE A 270 -3.60 -10.30 6.33
CA ILE A 270 -2.13 -10.37 6.41
C ILE A 270 -1.48 -9.24 5.58
N ILE A 271 -1.93 -9.03 4.34
CA ILE A 271 -1.43 -7.96 3.47
C ILE A 271 -1.77 -6.60 4.06
N SER A 272 -3.03 -6.41 4.49
CA SER A 272 -3.50 -5.22 5.19
C SER A 272 -2.66 -4.92 6.41
N TYR A 273 -2.37 -5.90 7.26
CA TYR A 273 -1.53 -5.71 8.44
C TYR A 273 -0.11 -5.28 8.07
N ALA A 274 0.50 -5.97 7.11
CA ALA A 274 1.86 -5.68 6.70
C ALA A 274 1.98 -4.29 6.06
N TRP A 275 0.93 -3.84 5.37
CA TRP A 275 0.86 -2.53 4.77
C TRP A 275 0.42 -1.45 5.76
N SER A 276 -0.49 -1.73 6.69
CA SER A 276 -0.96 -0.86 7.78
C SER A 276 0.21 -0.44 8.67
N GLN A 277 1.14 -1.37 8.91
CA GLN A 277 2.61 -1.19 8.82
C GLN A 277 3.07 0.24 8.52
N GLN A 278 3.03 0.58 7.23
CA GLN A 278 3.55 1.82 6.67
C GLN A 278 2.73 3.06 6.97
N PHE A 279 1.46 2.90 7.33
CA PHE A 279 0.55 4.01 7.62
C PHE A 279 0.63 4.42 9.08
N PHE A 280 0.58 3.45 9.99
CA PHE A 280 0.32 3.70 11.42
C PHE A 280 1.55 3.54 12.31
N SER A 281 2.58 2.83 11.82
CA SER A 281 3.89 2.80 12.44
C SER A 281 4.87 3.33 11.41
N PRO A 282 5.07 4.66 11.32
CA PRO A 282 6.00 5.20 10.35
C PRO A 282 7.33 4.53 10.66
N LEU A 283 7.87 3.76 9.71
CA LEU A 283 9.22 3.21 9.76
C LEU A 283 10.30 4.32 9.82
N GLY A 284 9.87 5.57 10.06
CA GLY A 284 10.69 6.70 10.35
C GLY A 284 11.27 6.66 11.75
N ASP A 285 12.27 7.49 11.95
CA ASP A 285 13.03 7.63 13.18
C ASP A 285 12.59 8.90 13.88
N GLU A 286 12.07 8.76 15.10
CA GLU A 286 11.58 9.88 15.92
C GLU A 286 12.65 10.98 16.10
N ARG A 287 13.94 10.62 16.23
CA ARG A 287 15.01 11.61 16.39
C ARG A 287 15.27 12.36 15.09
N ARG A 288 15.23 11.69 13.93
CA ARG A 288 15.27 12.36 12.63
C ARG A 288 14.04 13.23 12.43
N GLY A 289 12.87 12.74 12.82
CA GLY A 289 11.60 13.44 12.75
C GLY A 289 11.60 14.73 13.55
N ARG A 290 12.12 14.69 14.78
CA ARG A 290 12.32 15.88 15.60
C ARG A 290 13.20 16.92 14.92
N ARG A 291 14.27 16.51 14.23
CA ARG A 291 15.13 17.43 13.46
C ARG A 291 14.38 18.04 12.27
N VAL A 292 13.57 17.25 11.56
CA VAL A 292 12.72 17.75 10.47
C VAL A 292 11.73 18.80 11.02
N PHE A 293 11.05 18.49 12.12
CA PHE A 293 10.10 19.41 12.76
C PHE A 293 10.78 20.70 13.23
N GLN A 294 11.93 20.60 13.89
CA GLN A 294 12.72 21.77 14.32
C GLN A 294 13.12 22.65 13.15
N ALA A 295 13.56 22.06 12.04
CA ALA A 295 14.03 22.81 10.89
C ALA A 295 12.90 23.45 10.05
N LYS A 296 11.72 22.81 9.98
CA LYS A 296 10.68 23.16 8.99
C LYS A 296 9.35 23.60 9.59
N CYS A 297 9.09 23.35 10.87
CA CYS A 297 7.77 23.53 11.48
C CYS A 297 7.80 24.37 12.77
N SER A 298 8.87 24.28 13.56
CA SER A 298 8.96 24.85 14.92
C SER A 298 8.78 26.37 14.96
N SER A 299 9.26 27.10 13.95
CA SER A 299 9.14 28.57 13.85
C SER A 299 7.69 29.07 13.87
N CYS A 300 6.73 28.20 13.54
CA CYS A 300 5.30 28.48 13.56
C CYS A 300 4.59 27.76 14.70
N HIS A 301 4.93 26.50 14.97
CA HIS A 301 4.19 25.63 15.89
C HIS A 301 4.77 25.55 17.31
N GLU A 302 5.87 26.23 17.61
CA GLU A 302 6.49 26.29 18.95
C GLU A 302 6.81 27.73 19.39
N GLY A 303 7.20 27.88 20.66
CA GLY A 303 7.66 29.16 21.21
C GLY A 303 6.62 30.27 21.11
N SER A 304 7.03 31.41 20.56
CA SER A 304 6.21 32.59 20.21
C SER A 304 5.61 32.51 18.80
N GLY A 305 5.58 31.32 18.19
CA GLY A 305 4.98 31.10 16.88
C GLY A 305 3.50 31.48 16.83
N THR A 306 3.04 31.89 15.65
CA THR A 306 1.67 32.36 15.41
C THR A 306 0.67 31.22 15.16
N ALA A 307 1.15 30.00 14.93
CA ALA A 307 0.30 28.85 14.68
C ALA A 307 0.00 28.10 15.98
N ARG A 308 -1.11 27.35 16.00
CA ARG A 308 -1.47 26.51 17.14
C ARG A 308 -0.38 25.45 17.35
N ARG A 309 0.02 25.25 18.60
CA ARG A 309 0.93 24.17 18.98
C ARG A 309 0.29 22.82 18.63
N ILE A 310 1.09 21.93 18.05
CA ILE A 310 0.68 20.54 17.80
C ILE A 310 0.62 19.83 19.15
N ARG A 311 -0.52 19.20 19.45
CA ARG A 311 -0.80 18.55 20.74
C ARG A 311 -0.96 17.05 20.55
N PRO A 312 -0.67 16.24 21.58
CA PRO A 312 -1.00 14.81 21.58
C PRO A 312 -2.47 14.56 21.24
N ARG A 313 -2.75 13.41 20.63
CA ARG A 313 -4.08 12.96 20.21
C ARG A 313 -4.32 11.52 20.68
N SER A 314 -5.58 11.11 20.77
CA SER A 314 -5.96 9.72 21.08
C SER A 314 -5.49 8.74 20.00
N THR A 315 -5.62 9.12 18.73
CA THR A 315 -5.01 8.42 17.60
C THR A 315 -3.68 9.09 17.26
N PRO A 316 -2.55 8.36 17.29
CA PRO A 316 -1.24 8.90 16.93
C PRO A 316 -1.22 9.53 15.53
N TYR A 317 -0.42 10.57 15.35
CA TYR A 317 -0.21 11.17 14.03
C TYR A 317 0.41 10.16 13.05
N SER A 318 -0.03 10.23 11.80
CA SER A 318 0.40 9.36 10.70
C SER A 318 0.64 10.15 9.42
N ALA A 319 1.13 9.48 8.37
CA ALA A 319 1.17 10.07 7.03
C ALA A 319 -0.23 10.48 6.53
N LEU A 320 -1.28 9.73 6.90
CA LEU A 320 -2.67 10.06 6.58
C LEU A 320 -3.11 11.36 7.26
N THR A 321 -2.73 11.51 8.53
CA THR A 321 -2.98 12.73 9.29
C THR A 321 -2.33 13.94 8.60
N MET A 322 -1.11 13.80 8.07
CA MET A 322 -0.41 14.89 7.39
C MET A 322 -1.15 15.36 6.12
N VAL A 323 -1.69 14.43 5.32
CA VAL A 323 -2.51 14.79 4.15
C VAL A 323 -3.81 15.45 4.60
N SER A 324 -4.55 14.82 5.51
CA SER A 324 -5.81 15.36 6.02
C SER A 324 -5.63 16.76 6.61
N ALA A 325 -4.55 16.98 7.37
CA ALA A 325 -4.22 18.27 7.95
C ALA A 325 -3.97 19.35 6.89
N VAL A 326 -3.23 19.04 5.81
CA VAL A 326 -2.97 20.02 4.74
C VAL A 326 -4.26 20.51 4.08
N TRP A 327 -5.27 19.65 3.98
CA TRP A 327 -6.57 19.98 3.38
C TRP A 327 -7.53 20.67 4.36
N ARG A 328 -7.54 20.23 5.63
CA ARG A 328 -8.43 20.77 6.66
C ARG A 328 -7.97 22.09 7.27
N HIS A 329 -6.68 22.40 7.23
CA HIS A 329 -6.17 23.69 7.69
C HIS A 329 -6.40 24.83 6.67
N ASP A 330 -7.05 24.53 5.54
CA ASP A 330 -7.36 25.48 4.46
C ASP A 330 -6.08 26.17 3.95
N TRP A 331 -6.21 27.30 3.26
CA TRP A 331 -5.10 28.15 2.82
C TRP A 331 -4.22 28.69 3.95
N ARG A 332 -4.62 28.56 5.23
CA ARG A 332 -4.10 29.41 6.30
C ARG A 332 -2.63 29.15 6.60
N MET A 333 -2.18 27.90 6.49
CA MET A 333 -0.76 27.59 6.67
C MET A 333 0.11 28.22 5.57
N ILE A 334 -0.37 28.22 4.33
CA ILE A 334 0.35 28.76 3.17
C ILE A 334 0.34 30.28 3.21
N GLU A 335 -0.80 30.91 3.53
CA GLU A 335 -0.90 32.35 3.69
C GLU A 335 -0.01 32.87 4.80
N LEU A 336 0.01 32.20 5.96
CA LEU A 336 0.89 32.58 7.07
C LEU A 336 2.37 32.39 6.72
N ALA A 337 2.72 31.35 5.96
CA ALA A 337 4.08 31.17 5.47
C ALA A 337 4.48 32.33 4.54
N ALA A 338 3.62 32.66 3.57
CA ALA A 338 3.85 33.77 2.64
C ALA A 338 3.96 35.13 3.35
N GLN A 339 3.08 35.42 4.31
CA GLN A 339 3.12 36.64 5.14
C GLN A 339 4.41 36.78 5.95
N LYS A 340 5.01 35.66 6.35
CA LYS A 340 6.30 35.61 7.05
C LYS A 340 7.51 35.60 6.11
N GLY A 341 7.31 35.70 4.80
CA GLY A 341 8.37 35.57 3.80
C GLY A 341 9.02 34.18 3.79
N GLN A 342 8.32 33.16 4.28
CA GLN A 342 8.79 31.78 4.34
C GLN A 342 8.25 30.99 3.15
N SER A 343 9.13 30.28 2.45
CA SER A 343 8.71 29.30 1.44
C SER A 343 8.00 28.12 2.09
N TRP A 344 6.99 27.57 1.42
CA TRP A 344 6.36 26.31 1.83
C TRP A 344 7.43 25.20 1.97
N PRO A 345 7.56 24.56 3.14
CA PRO A 345 8.62 23.60 3.37
C PRO A 345 8.38 22.33 2.56
N THR A 346 9.34 21.93 1.74
CA THR A 346 9.27 20.65 1.03
C THR A 346 9.69 19.49 1.94
N LEU A 347 9.06 18.32 1.79
CA LEU A 347 9.37 17.11 2.54
C LEU A 347 9.60 15.96 1.57
N THR A 348 10.71 15.24 1.67
CA THR A 348 10.87 13.95 1.00
C THR A 348 10.01 12.87 1.66
N ALA A 349 9.77 11.74 1.00
CA ALA A 349 9.05 10.60 1.58
C ALA A 349 9.65 10.13 2.92
N SER A 350 10.99 10.06 3.02
CA SER A 350 11.67 9.69 4.27
C SER A 350 11.48 10.75 5.36
N GLN A 351 11.58 12.04 5.01
CA GLN A 351 11.34 13.12 5.98
C GLN A 351 9.89 13.14 6.45
N MET A 352 8.93 12.82 5.57
CA MET A 352 7.52 12.71 5.92
C MET A 352 7.28 11.54 6.89
N ALA A 353 7.88 10.38 6.64
CA ALA A 353 7.81 9.23 7.54
C ALA A 353 8.45 9.54 8.91
N ASP A 354 9.66 10.11 8.92
CA ASP A 354 10.35 10.52 10.15
C ASP A 354 9.52 11.56 10.94
N LEU A 355 8.97 12.57 10.25
CA LEU A 355 8.13 13.60 10.87
C LEU A 355 6.86 13.01 11.48
N ALA A 356 6.15 12.13 10.76
CA ALA A 356 4.97 11.45 11.28
C ALA A 356 5.31 10.60 12.52
N ALA A 357 6.46 9.90 12.54
CA ALA A 357 6.90 9.14 13.72
C ALA A 357 7.09 10.06 14.93
N TYR A 358 7.79 11.17 14.76
CA TYR A 358 7.99 12.14 15.83
C TYR A 358 6.66 12.71 16.35
N LEU A 359 5.77 13.15 15.46
CA LEU A 359 4.47 13.70 15.86
C LEU A 359 3.61 12.63 16.55
N GLY A 360 3.66 11.39 16.10
CA GLY A 360 2.95 10.26 16.71
C GLY A 360 3.48 9.89 18.09
N SER A 361 4.74 10.22 18.40
CA SER A 361 5.38 9.97 19.70
C SER A 361 5.05 11.03 20.77
N LEU A 362 4.40 12.14 20.41
CA LEU A 362 4.06 13.22 21.34
C LEU A 362 3.10 12.70 22.42
N ARG A 363 3.42 12.96 23.68
CA ARG A 363 2.64 12.54 24.86
C ARG A 363 2.05 13.72 25.61
#